data_AF-A0A3P8VBV0-F1
#
_entry.id   AF-A0A3P8VBV0-F1
#
_cell.length_a   1.000
_cell.length_b   1.000
_cell.length_c   1.000
_cell.angle_alpha   90.00
_cell.angle_beta   90.00
_cell.angle_gamma   90.00
#
_symmetry.space_group_name_H-M   'P 1'
#
loop_
_entity.id
_entity.type
_entity.pdbx_description
1 polymer ?
#
loop_
_entity_poly.entity_id
_entity_poly.type
_entity_poly.pdbx_seq_one_letter_code
_entity_poly.pdbx_strand_id
1 'polypeptide(L)'
;LLKLLDANGKYKLSSERRKEKSRDAARCRRSKETEVFYELAHQLPLPHSISSHLDKASIMRLTISFLRTRKLLAASMDTHICALSYSLHLNCSHFITSLHF
;
A
#
# COMPACT_ATOMS: atom_id res chain seq x y z
N LEU A 1 42.89 -17.40 -20.01
CA LEU A 1 42.43 -18.78 -19.67
C LEU A 1 42.40 -19.09 -18.16
N LEU A 2 42.85 -18.19 -17.27
CA LEU A 2 43.04 -18.45 -15.84
C LEU A 2 41.93 -17.95 -14.88
N LYS A 3 40.71 -17.61 -15.34
CA LYS A 3 39.65 -17.09 -14.44
C LYS A 3 38.59 -18.11 -13.99
N LEU A 4 38.73 -19.40 -14.35
CA LEU A 4 37.62 -20.36 -14.19
C LEU A 4 37.91 -21.66 -13.42
N LEU A 5 39.09 -21.85 -12.82
CA LEU A 5 39.41 -23.08 -12.09
C LEU A 5 39.92 -22.77 -10.68
N ASP A 6 39.02 -22.37 -9.78
CA ASP A 6 39.27 -22.58 -8.35
C ASP A 6 39.01 -24.05 -8.04
N ALA A 7 39.94 -24.66 -7.31
CA ALA A 7 40.03 -26.09 -7.03
C ALA A 7 38.66 -26.72 -6.72
N ASN A 8 38.26 -27.69 -7.54
CA ASN A 8 36.97 -28.40 -7.49
C ASN A 8 35.81 -27.58 -8.09
N GLY A 9 35.52 -27.79 -9.38
CA GLY A 9 34.39 -27.16 -10.14
C GLY A 9 33.00 -27.30 -9.50
N LYS A 10 32.89 -28.04 -8.39
CA LYS A 10 31.75 -28.09 -7.47
C LYS A 10 31.37 -26.72 -6.86
N TYR A 11 32.33 -25.86 -6.49
CA TYR A 11 32.01 -24.58 -5.84
C TYR A 11 31.32 -23.59 -6.78
N LYS A 12 31.78 -23.51 -8.03
CA LYS A 12 31.25 -22.58 -9.04
C LYS A 12 29.83 -22.94 -9.45
N LEU A 13 29.55 -24.22 -9.71
CA LEU A 13 28.20 -24.74 -9.96
C LEU A 13 27.26 -24.57 -8.75
N SER A 14 27.75 -24.74 -7.51
CA SER A 14 26.93 -24.50 -6.31
C SER A 14 26.60 -23.02 -6.12
N SER A 15 27.54 -22.12 -6.43
CA SER A 15 27.36 -20.66 -6.40
C SER A 15 26.40 -20.21 -7.49
N GLU A 16 26.52 -20.76 -8.71
CA GLU A 16 25.60 -20.55 -9.83
C GLU A 16 24.17 -20.95 -9.44
N ARG A 17 23.99 -22.16 -8.87
CA ARG A 17 22.68 -22.64 -8.40
C ARG A 17 22.10 -21.77 -7.28
N ARG A 18 22.91 -21.27 -6.35
CA ARG A 18 22.46 -20.33 -5.30
C ARG A 18 22.05 -18.98 -5.89
N LYS A 19 22.81 -18.47 -6.87
CA LYS A 19 22.48 -17.22 -7.59
C LYS A 19 21.19 -17.37 -8.40
N GLU A 20 20.99 -18.49 -9.08
CA GLU A 20 19.75 -18.76 -9.82
C GLU A 20 18.54 -18.82 -8.87
N LYS A 21 18.64 -19.53 -7.73
CA LYS A 21 17.58 -19.55 -6.71
C LYS A 21 17.24 -18.15 -6.18
N SER A 22 18.25 -17.31 -5.94
CA SER A 22 18.03 -15.92 -5.51
C SER A 22 17.34 -15.08 -6.60
N ARG A 23 17.74 -15.27 -7.86
CA ARG A 23 17.11 -14.63 -9.02
C ARG A 23 15.66 -15.05 -9.17
N ASP A 24 15.37 -16.34 -9.08
CA ASP A 24 14.00 -16.88 -9.15
C ASP A 24 13.15 -16.35 -8.00
N ALA A 25 13.68 -16.34 -6.79
CA ALA A 25 12.99 -15.74 -5.65
C ALA A 25 12.68 -14.26 -5.88
N ALA A 26 13.62 -13.49 -6.44
CA ALA A 26 13.41 -12.09 -6.76
C ALA A 26 12.43 -11.86 -7.92
N ARG A 27 12.39 -12.78 -8.89
CA ARG A 27 11.39 -12.77 -9.98
C ARG A 27 10.00 -13.08 -9.44
N CYS A 28 9.87 -14.12 -8.61
CA CYS A 28 8.62 -14.50 -7.95
C CYS A 28 8.05 -13.33 -7.15
N ARG A 29 8.88 -12.67 -6.31
CA ARG A 29 8.46 -11.47 -5.57
C ARG A 29 7.95 -10.35 -6.47
N ARG A 30 8.68 -10.00 -7.54
CA ARG A 30 8.26 -8.95 -8.48
C ARG A 30 6.98 -9.29 -9.25
N SER A 31 6.81 -10.57 -9.58
CA SER A 31 5.61 -11.05 -10.28
C SER A 31 4.40 -10.97 -9.36
N LYS A 32 4.54 -11.44 -8.11
CA LYS A 32 3.46 -11.38 -7.12
C LYS A 32 3.09 -9.95 -6.75
N GLU A 33 4.08 -9.07 -6.58
CA GLU A 33 3.84 -7.65 -6.33
C GLU A 33 3.01 -7.03 -7.46
N THR A 34 3.38 -7.31 -8.72
CA THR A 34 2.66 -6.82 -9.90
C THR A 34 1.23 -7.34 -9.97
N GLU A 35 1.01 -8.63 -9.67
CA GLU A 35 -0.33 -9.23 -9.57
C GLU A 35 -1.19 -8.50 -8.52
N VAL A 36 -0.65 -8.26 -7.32
CA VAL A 36 -1.35 -7.56 -6.24
C VAL A 36 -1.70 -6.11 -6.63
N PHE A 37 -0.81 -5.41 -7.35
CA PHE A 37 -1.10 -4.07 -7.85
C PHE A 37 -2.25 -4.05 -8.85
N TYR A 38 -2.30 -5.01 -9.77
CA TYR A 38 -3.39 -5.11 -10.73
C TYR A 38 -4.71 -5.50 -10.06
N GLU A 39 -4.68 -6.43 -9.10
CA GLU A 39 -5.86 -6.76 -8.30
C GLU A 39 -6.38 -5.53 -7.55
N LEU A 40 -5.50 -4.74 -6.93
CA LEU A 40 -5.86 -3.49 -6.29
C LEU A 40 -6.49 -2.49 -7.27
N ALA A 41 -5.94 -2.36 -8.48
CA ALA A 41 -6.51 -1.49 -9.52
C ALA A 41 -7.93 -1.91 -9.93
N HIS A 42 -8.22 -3.21 -9.94
CA HIS A 42 -9.58 -3.73 -10.21
C HIS A 42 -10.57 -3.46 -9.08
N GLN A 43 -10.12 -3.22 -7.85
CA GLN A 43 -10.99 -2.83 -6.74
C GLN A 43 -11.36 -1.34 -6.76
N LEU A 44 -10.66 -0.52 -7.55
CA LEU A 44 -10.99 0.90 -7.70
C LEU A 44 -12.27 1.06 -8.54
N PRO A 45 -13.11 2.07 -8.26
CA PRO A 45 -14.33 2.33 -9.02
C PRO A 45 -14.02 3.00 -10.37
N LEU A 46 -13.26 2.30 -11.23
CA LEU A 46 -12.81 2.76 -12.53
C LEU A 46 -13.15 1.72 -13.61
N PRO A 47 -13.46 2.13 -14.83
CA PRO A 47 -13.60 1.20 -15.96
C PRO A 47 -12.33 0.38 -16.15
N HIS A 48 -12.51 -0.91 -16.48
CA HIS A 48 -11.38 -1.84 -16.67
C HIS A 48 -10.36 -1.33 -17.69
N SER A 49 -10.85 -0.71 -18.77
CA SER A 49 -10.04 -0.10 -19.84
C SER A 49 -9.08 0.99 -19.35
N ILE A 50 -9.38 1.66 -18.24
CA ILE A 50 -8.47 2.65 -17.64
C ILE A 50 -7.55 1.95 -16.63
N SER A 51 -8.13 1.10 -15.77
CA SER A 51 -7.40 0.41 -14.70
C SER A 51 -6.21 -0.43 -15.20
N SER A 52 -6.34 -1.06 -16.38
CA SER A 52 -5.31 -1.92 -16.97
C SER A 52 -4.06 -1.16 -17.43
N HIS A 53 -4.19 0.14 -17.70
CA HIS A 53 -3.10 1.00 -18.19
C HIS A 53 -2.43 1.82 -17.08
N LEU A 54 -2.89 1.66 -15.82
CA LEU A 54 -2.31 2.39 -14.71
C LEU A 54 -0.93 1.84 -14.34
N ASP A 55 0.02 2.74 -14.13
CA ASP A 55 1.29 2.42 -13.51
C ASP A 55 1.13 2.25 -11.98
N LYS A 56 2.07 1.54 -11.35
CA LYS A 56 2.04 1.24 -9.90
C LYS A 56 1.92 2.50 -9.03
N ALA A 57 2.55 3.61 -9.41
CA ALA A 57 2.49 4.84 -8.63
C ALA A 57 1.12 5.51 -8.74
N SER A 58 0.52 5.52 -9.94
CA SER A 58 -0.85 5.99 -10.12
C SER A 58 -1.86 5.13 -9.34
N ILE A 59 -1.72 3.80 -9.35
CA ILE A 59 -2.58 2.90 -8.56
C ILE A 59 -2.53 3.28 -7.06
N MET A 60 -1.33 3.50 -6.50
CA MET A 60 -1.16 3.95 -5.12
C MET A 60 -1.83 5.30 -4.85
N ARG A 61 -1.55 6.31 -5.69
CA ARG A 61 -2.11 7.67 -5.54
C ARG A 61 -3.63 7.64 -5.57
N LEU A 62 -4.22 6.93 -6.53
CA LEU A 62 -5.67 6.80 -6.68
C LEU A 62 -6.29 6.05 -5.50
N THR A 63 -5.68 4.95 -5.05
CA THR A 63 -6.15 4.20 -3.88
C THR A 63 -6.17 5.06 -2.62
N ILE A 64 -5.08 5.77 -2.33
CA ILE A 64 -5.01 6.67 -1.17
C ILE A 64 -6.07 7.76 -1.26
N SER A 65 -6.23 8.35 -2.45
CA SER A 65 -7.22 9.40 -2.70
C SER A 65 -8.64 8.89 -2.49
N PHE A 66 -8.96 7.70 -3.03
CA PHE A 66 -10.25 7.05 -2.88
C PHE A 66 -10.60 6.76 -1.42
N LEU A 67 -9.66 6.21 -0.65
CA LEU A 67 -9.87 5.93 0.78
C LEU A 67 -10.08 7.21 1.60
N ARG A 68 -9.31 8.27 1.31
CA ARG A 68 -9.47 9.58 1.96
C ARG A 68 -10.83 10.20 1.64
N THR A 69 -11.25 10.20 0.37
CA THR A 69 -12.55 10.73 -0.03
C THR A 69 -13.69 9.94 0.62
N ARG A 70 -13.62 8.61 0.65
CA ARG A 70 -14.63 7.80 1.36
C ARG A 70 -14.72 8.12 2.84
N LYS A 71 -13.59 8.31 3.52
CA LYS A 71 -13.56 8.71 4.93
C LYS A 71 -14.16 10.10 5.14
N LEU A 72 -13.84 11.07 4.28
CA LEU A 72 -14.40 12.42 4.34
C LEU A 72 -15.91 12.41 4.07
N LEU A 73 -16.37 11.64 3.09
CA LEU A 73 -17.79 11.48 2.81
C LEU A 73 -18.50 10.79 3.98
N ALA A 74 -17.95 9.72 4.54
CA ALA A 74 -18.52 9.08 5.72
C ALA A 74 -18.59 10.05 6.91
N ALA A 75 -17.51 10.79 7.18
CA ALA A 75 -17.48 11.80 8.24
C ALA A 75 -18.44 12.96 7.97
N SER A 76 -18.64 13.38 6.71
CA SER A 76 -19.60 14.44 6.37
C SER A 76 -21.05 13.95 6.46
N MET A 77 -21.31 12.68 6.17
CA MET A 77 -22.62 12.08 6.43
C MET A 77 -22.84 11.91 7.95
N ASP A 78 -21.79 11.61 8.72
CA ASP A 78 -21.83 11.60 10.18
C ASP A 78 -21.99 13.00 10.76
N THR A 79 -21.55 14.09 10.09
CA THR A 79 -21.76 15.46 10.59
C THR A 79 -23.23 15.90 10.62
N HIS A 80 -24.13 15.25 9.89
CA HIS A 80 -25.57 15.48 10.07
C HIS A 80 -26.13 14.88 11.38
N ILE A 81 -25.45 13.89 11.96
CA ILE A 81 -25.76 13.36 13.30
C ILE A 81 -24.85 13.99 14.38
N CYS A 82 -23.62 14.34 14.02
CA CYS A 82 -22.58 14.84 14.92
C CYS A 82 -22.64 16.36 15.16
N ALA A 83 -23.35 17.14 14.33
CA ALA A 83 -23.66 18.54 14.65
C ALA A 83 -24.45 18.67 15.97
N LEU A 84 -25.24 17.65 16.35
CA LEU A 84 -25.90 17.59 17.67
C LEU A 84 -24.96 17.11 18.80
N SER A 85 -23.91 16.34 18.50
CA SER A 85 -22.94 15.88 19.52
C SER A 85 -21.77 16.85 19.74
N TYR A 86 -21.34 17.61 18.74
CA TYR A 86 -20.33 18.66 18.90
C TYR A 86 -20.81 19.79 19.83
N SER A 87 -22.12 20.10 19.82
CA SER A 87 -22.70 21.04 20.79
C SER A 87 -22.65 20.52 22.23
N LEU A 88 -22.72 19.21 22.49
CA LEU A 88 -22.61 18.67 23.84
C LEU A 88 -21.16 18.56 24.31
N HIS A 89 -20.23 18.19 23.41
CA HIS A 89 -18.80 18.08 23.74
C HIS A 89 -18.14 19.44 24.02
N LEU A 90 -18.53 20.51 23.31
CA LEU A 90 -17.96 21.84 23.51
C LEU A 90 -18.42 22.50 24.83
N ASN A 91 -19.56 22.09 25.39
CA ASN A 91 -20.03 22.53 26.70
C ASN A 91 -19.29 21.84 27.87
N CYS A 92 -18.82 20.60 27.69
CA CYS A 92 -18.05 19.90 28.72
C CYS A 92 -16.58 20.38 28.80
N SER A 93 -15.96 20.73 27.67
CA SER A 93 -14.57 21.23 27.68
C SER A 93 -14.44 22.63 28.29
N HIS A 94 -15.48 23.48 28.22
CA HIS A 94 -15.44 24.81 28.87
C HIS A 94 -15.50 24.71 30.40
N PHE A 95 -16.10 23.65 30.97
CA PHE A 95 -16.18 23.46 32.41
C PHE A 95 -14.85 22.94 33.02
N ILE A 96 -14.09 22.11 32.28
CA ILE A 96 -12.81 21.58 32.77
C ILE A 96 -11.68 22.62 32.70
N THR A 97 -11.72 23.58 31.78
CA THR A 97 -10.72 24.66 31.72
C THR A 97 -10.89 25.76 32.77
N SER A 98 -12.02 25.81 33.48
CA SER A 98 -12.28 26.81 34.52
C SER A 98 -12.03 26.33 35.96
N LEU A 99 -11.68 25.05 36.17
CA LEU A 99 -11.39 24.49 37.50
C LEU A 99 -9.89 24.19 37.74
N HIS A 100 -9.02 24.76 36.92
CA HIS A 100 -7.58 24.77 37.19
C HIS A 100 -7.06 26.20 37.26
N PHE A 101 -7.59 26.94 38.24
CA PHE A 101 -6.92 28.04 38.93
C PHE A 101 -7.15 27.87 40.43
#